data_AF-A0A1Y2HVE6-F1
#
_entry.id   AF-A0A1Y2HVE6-F1
#
_cell.length_a   1.000
_cell.length_b   1.000
_cell.length_c   1.000
_cell.angle_alpha   90.00
_cell.angle_beta   90.00
_cell.angle_gamma   90.00
#
_symmetry.space_group_name_H-M   'P 1'
#
loop_
_entity.id
_entity.type
_entity.pdbx_description
1 polymer ?
#
loop_
_entity_poly.entity_id
_entity_poly.type
_entity_poly.pdbx_seq_one_letter_code
_entity_poly.pdbx_strand_id
1 'polypeptide(L)'
;MTKPNNLNDIARALAKRFAAGPPHASFPQSLHVLPVPLAVPLPLPLHKSLPAHLQPLIPTSTTNHVLTIAISLAARPVAHLELIFPSSPSSFPPDLILTSIPHDPRLQVSLDLVKPQLLAWHPDKAVDLIDAMARAVQAHLRAYHRASVERLVAGHNDRVAFDLATAATAVAIDGDIDAVYFPPASSASTSSPPSNALAATAPRAPFDMNRNGSDEFASVSLLLPLSIPLDPATVASLSPPPSSSSSPTNAIGSCISTHLPVAVLVDHLFPPHAPATLADVRVSHWLPEPWVARLADTAVKFPTYAYQSAPLVDYLASVAQVVGKAVKVVASSGAARKDIVSKLARAFAECLIEADTQTYSTLAVLIDPSPSSSSSASDTHPVLATLVFPDRFPADPPVLILRAPTLSTAASTPTSSTSSGSSSGSPAPASPVTVARSVPEYTTRPKMWSVLRGGANAELVGRLKGWVVEEAGGWMARVGGK
;
A
#
# COMPACT_ATOMS: atom_id res chain seq x y z
N MET A 1 24.99 11.05 8.40
CA MET A 1 24.60 9.64 8.14
C MET A 1 25.47 8.77 9.04
N THR A 2 24.86 7.99 9.93
CA THR A 2 25.58 7.05 10.81
C THR A 2 26.09 5.87 9.99
N LYS A 3 27.34 5.46 10.21
CA LYS A 3 27.95 4.31 9.53
C LYS A 3 27.19 3.03 9.91
N PRO A 4 26.76 2.20 8.94
CA PRO A 4 26.13 0.92 9.25
C PRO A 4 27.20 -0.05 9.78
N ASN A 5 27.33 -0.17 11.09
CA ASN A 5 28.37 -0.98 11.73
C ASN A 5 27.94 -2.45 11.94
N ASN A 6 26.70 -2.81 11.60
CA ASN A 6 26.18 -4.17 11.75
C ASN A 6 25.29 -4.58 10.57
N LEU A 7 25.03 -5.88 10.45
CA LEU A 7 24.24 -6.48 9.38
C LEU A 7 22.80 -5.91 9.32
N ASN A 8 22.22 -5.57 10.46
CA ASN A 8 20.88 -5.00 10.54
C ASN A 8 20.80 -3.62 9.91
N ASP A 9 21.84 -2.80 10.06
CA ASP A 9 21.90 -1.48 9.45
C ASP A 9 22.12 -1.57 7.93
N ILE A 10 22.93 -2.53 7.46
CA ILE A 10 23.05 -2.85 6.03
C ILE A 10 21.70 -3.31 5.47
N ALA A 11 21.03 -4.25 6.14
CA ALA A 11 19.72 -4.76 5.72
C ALA A 11 18.66 -3.65 5.67
N ARG A 12 18.62 -2.77 6.69
CA ARG A 12 17.69 -1.63 6.74
C ARG A 12 18.01 -0.60 5.65
N ALA A 13 19.29 -0.32 5.38
CA ALA A 13 19.71 0.60 4.32
C ALA A 13 19.35 0.05 2.93
N LEU A 14 19.58 -1.24 2.69
CA LEU A 14 19.18 -1.92 1.46
C LEU A 14 17.65 -1.94 1.30
N ALA A 15 16.91 -2.33 2.34
CA ALA A 15 15.44 -2.30 2.32
C ALA A 15 14.91 -0.90 1.99
N LYS A 16 15.51 0.15 2.56
CA LYS A 16 15.13 1.55 2.26
C LYS A 16 15.45 1.93 0.81
N ARG A 17 16.60 1.50 0.26
CA ARG A 17 16.96 1.76 -1.14
C ARG A 17 16.08 1.02 -2.13
N PHE A 18 15.77 -0.25 -1.85
CA PHE A 18 14.91 -1.05 -2.71
C PHE A 18 13.45 -0.57 -2.64
N ALA A 19 13.00 -0.10 -1.48
CA ALA A 19 11.68 0.55 -1.36
C ALA A 19 11.62 1.90 -2.09
N ALA A 20 12.74 2.63 -2.17
CA ALA A 20 12.81 3.92 -2.88
C ALA A 20 12.86 3.78 -4.41
N GLY A 21 13.24 2.61 -4.93
CA GLY A 21 13.45 2.39 -6.37
C GLY A 21 14.59 3.24 -6.96
N PRO A 22 14.99 2.99 -8.22
CA PRO A 22 15.82 3.93 -8.98
C PRO A 22 15.06 5.25 -9.23
N PRO A 23 15.72 6.42 -9.25
CA PRO A 23 15.06 7.71 -9.51
C PRO A 23 14.36 7.83 -10.88
N HIS A 24 14.54 6.84 -11.76
CA HIS A 24 13.94 6.76 -13.09
C HIS A 24 13.21 5.44 -13.40
N ALA A 25 13.23 4.44 -12.51
CA ALA A 25 12.50 3.20 -12.76
C ALA A 25 11.21 3.22 -11.93
N SER A 26 10.11 3.43 -12.64
CA SER A 26 8.81 3.74 -12.10
C SER A 26 8.00 2.50 -11.69
N PHE A 27 8.65 1.32 -11.65
CA PHE A 27 8.06 0.03 -11.29
C PHE A 27 8.87 -0.71 -10.23
N PRO A 28 8.22 -1.52 -9.39
CA PRO A 28 8.91 -2.24 -8.34
C PRO A 28 9.81 -3.33 -8.95
N GLN A 29 11.06 -2.98 -9.22
CA GLN A 29 12.17 -3.94 -9.17
C GLN A 29 12.34 -4.31 -7.70
N SER A 30 11.52 -5.24 -7.21
CA SER A 30 11.50 -5.56 -5.80
C SER A 30 12.62 -6.54 -5.46
N LEU A 31 13.71 -5.96 -4.95
CA LEU A 31 14.67 -6.69 -4.14
C LEU A 31 14.16 -6.63 -2.70
N HIS A 32 13.63 -7.75 -2.21
CA HIS A 32 13.16 -7.82 -0.83
C HIS A 32 14.29 -8.33 0.05
N VAL A 33 14.67 -7.52 1.04
CA VAL A 33 15.61 -7.92 2.09
C VAL A 33 14.80 -8.49 3.24
N LEU A 34 15.02 -9.77 3.54
CA LEU A 34 14.41 -10.42 4.68
C LEU A 34 15.48 -10.57 5.79
N PRO A 35 15.43 -9.77 6.87
CA PRO A 35 16.16 -10.11 8.07
C PRO A 35 15.50 -11.33 8.73
N VAL A 36 16.29 -12.34 9.10
CA VAL A 36 15.82 -13.48 9.90
C VAL A 36 15.53 -12.98 11.34
N PRO A 37 14.34 -13.19 11.93
CA PRO A 37 14.01 -12.66 13.25
C PRO A 37 14.62 -13.47 14.41
N LEU A 38 15.21 -12.80 15.40
CA LEU A 38 15.61 -13.33 16.72
C LEU A 38 15.14 -12.34 17.82
N ALA A 39 14.43 -12.84 18.85
CA ALA A 39 13.65 -12.04 19.81
C ALA A 39 14.38 -11.70 21.13
N VAL A 40 13.93 -10.65 21.81
CA VAL A 40 14.37 -10.13 23.15
C VAL A 40 13.23 -10.34 24.17
N PRO A 41 13.49 -10.67 25.46
CA PRO A 41 12.44 -10.80 26.48
C PRO A 41 12.24 -9.52 27.31
N LEU A 42 10.98 -9.15 27.60
CA LEU A 42 10.56 -8.27 28.69
C LEU A 42 9.27 -8.85 29.33
N PRO A 43 9.06 -8.74 30.66
CA PRO A 43 7.96 -9.42 31.35
C PRO A 43 6.65 -8.59 31.33
N LEU A 44 5.51 -9.30 31.19
CA LEU A 44 4.13 -8.80 31.19
C LEU A 44 3.57 -8.54 32.61
N PRO A 45 2.44 -7.80 32.76
CA PRO A 45 1.12 -8.46 32.80
C PRO A 45 -0.08 -7.71 32.12
N LEU A 46 -0.87 -8.51 31.38
CA LEU A 46 -2.34 -8.61 31.18
C LEU A 46 -3.30 -7.39 31.29
N HIS A 47 -4.02 -7.08 30.18
CA HIS A 47 -5.47 -7.39 30.02
C HIS A 47 -6.05 -7.12 28.60
N LYS A 48 -6.85 -8.09 28.12
CA LYS A 48 -7.91 -8.09 27.06
C LYS A 48 -7.56 -8.08 25.55
N SER A 49 -7.43 -9.31 25.03
CA SER A 49 -8.05 -9.91 23.81
C SER A 49 -7.78 -9.36 22.40
N LEU A 50 -6.93 -10.07 21.64
CA LEU A 50 -6.96 -10.26 20.18
C LEU A 50 -6.83 -11.78 19.86
N PRO A 51 -7.39 -12.28 18.74
CA PRO A 51 -7.43 -13.71 18.42
C PRO A 51 -6.05 -14.28 18.06
N ALA A 52 -5.82 -15.51 18.52
CA ALA A 52 -4.57 -16.24 18.47
C ALA A 52 -4.37 -17.00 17.17
N HIS A 53 -3.32 -16.68 16.41
CA HIS A 53 -2.48 -17.63 15.65
C HIS A 53 -1.09 -17.02 15.50
N LEU A 54 -0.04 -17.83 15.71
CA LEU A 54 1.40 -17.52 15.86
C LEU A 54 1.88 -17.42 17.33
N GLN A 55 2.28 -18.57 17.87
CA GLN A 55 3.28 -18.65 18.94
C GLN A 55 4.56 -19.26 18.35
N PRO A 56 5.74 -18.64 18.52
CA PRO A 56 7.00 -19.22 18.08
C PRO A 56 7.62 -20.13 19.16
N LEU A 57 8.08 -21.31 18.73
CA LEU A 57 8.97 -22.22 19.46
C LEU A 57 10.40 -21.67 19.47
N ILE A 58 11.08 -21.74 20.61
CA ILE A 58 12.39 -21.11 20.90
C ILE A 58 13.53 -22.11 20.66
N PRO A 59 14.59 -21.71 19.94
CA PRO A 59 15.94 -22.25 20.15
C PRO A 59 17.06 -21.19 20.27
N THR A 60 18.16 -21.60 20.91
CA THR A 60 19.32 -20.81 21.37
C THR A 60 20.57 -21.07 20.50
N SER A 61 21.04 -20.12 19.67
CA SER A 61 22.44 -20.08 19.15
C SER A 61 22.77 -18.77 18.38
N THR A 62 24.02 -18.29 18.46
CA THR A 62 24.52 -16.92 18.13
C THR A 62 25.44 -16.81 16.89
N THR A 63 25.47 -17.77 15.96
CA THR A 63 26.66 -17.92 15.08
C THR A 63 26.53 -17.60 13.58
N ASN A 64 25.39 -17.20 13.01
CA ASN A 64 25.29 -17.06 11.54
C ASN A 64 24.87 -15.65 11.07
N HIS A 65 25.75 -14.96 10.32
CA HIS A 65 25.50 -13.67 9.65
C HIS A 65 25.03 -13.87 8.20
N VAL A 66 23.80 -14.36 8.03
CA VAL A 66 23.23 -14.58 6.69
C VAL A 66 22.23 -13.48 6.36
N LEU A 67 22.38 -12.89 5.19
CA LEU A 67 21.45 -11.92 4.62
C LEU A 67 20.87 -12.49 3.32
N THR A 68 19.55 -12.69 3.28
CA THR A 68 18.87 -13.19 2.10
C THR A 68 18.17 -12.06 1.36
N ILE A 69 18.47 -11.94 0.06
CA ILE A 69 17.84 -11.00 -0.86
C ILE A 69 17.00 -11.81 -1.84
N ALA A 70 15.69 -11.63 -1.83
CA ALA A 70 14.82 -12.18 -2.86
C ALA A 70 14.91 -11.32 -4.13
N ILE A 71 15.30 -11.93 -5.23
CA ILE A 71 15.35 -11.32 -6.55
C ILE A 71 14.04 -11.63 -7.26
N SER A 72 13.27 -10.58 -7.55
CA SER A 72 11.99 -10.71 -8.24
C SER A 72 12.09 -10.22 -9.68
N LEU A 73 11.46 -10.95 -10.58
CA LEU A 73 11.21 -10.55 -11.97
C LEU A 73 9.71 -10.75 -12.25
N ALA A 74 9.10 -9.84 -13.02
CA ALA A 74 7.65 -9.84 -13.23
C ALA A 74 6.82 -9.97 -11.92
N ALA A 75 7.30 -9.30 -10.86
CA ALA A 75 6.82 -9.36 -9.47
C ALA A 75 6.71 -10.76 -8.84
N ARG A 76 7.43 -11.74 -9.40
CA ARG A 76 7.56 -13.08 -8.83
C ARG A 76 9.00 -13.30 -8.40
N PRO A 77 9.24 -13.89 -7.21
CA PRO A 77 10.59 -14.26 -6.80
C PRO A 77 11.10 -15.35 -7.75
N VAL A 78 12.22 -15.08 -8.42
CA VAL A 78 12.89 -16.01 -9.35
C VAL A 78 14.16 -16.60 -8.76
N ALA A 79 14.74 -15.93 -7.76
CA ALA A 79 15.91 -16.43 -7.06
C ALA A 79 16.03 -15.82 -5.66
N HIS A 80 16.78 -16.49 -4.79
CA HIS A 80 17.28 -15.96 -3.54
C HIS A 80 18.80 -15.84 -3.62
N LEU A 81 19.32 -14.64 -3.36
CA LEU A 81 20.73 -14.40 -3.17
C LEU A 81 21.02 -14.36 -1.67
N GLU A 82 21.68 -15.40 -1.17
CA GLU A 82 22.14 -15.48 0.21
C GLU A 82 23.58 -14.98 0.30
N LEU A 83 23.79 -14.05 1.23
CA LEU A 83 25.07 -13.42 1.53
C LEU A 83 25.50 -13.92 2.91
N ILE A 84 26.59 -14.68 2.96
CA ILE A 84 27.12 -15.25 4.20
C ILE A 84 28.37 -14.47 4.59
N PHE A 85 28.34 -13.79 5.74
CA PHE A 85 29.48 -13.02 6.23
C PHE A 85 30.29 -13.84 7.25
N PRO A 86 31.62 -13.94 7.10
CA PRO A 86 32.47 -14.58 8.10
C PRO A 86 32.61 -13.64 9.30
N SER A 87 31.89 -13.93 10.40
CA SER A 87 32.00 -13.36 11.75
C SER A 87 31.88 -11.83 11.97
N SER A 88 32.02 -10.99 10.93
CA SER A 88 31.69 -9.58 10.91
C SER A 88 31.50 -9.10 9.45
N PRO A 89 30.41 -8.39 9.11
CA PRO A 89 30.18 -7.87 7.76
C PRO A 89 31.18 -6.79 7.32
N SER A 90 32.13 -6.40 8.19
CA SER A 90 32.98 -5.22 8.03
C SER A 90 34.41 -5.48 7.57
N SER A 91 34.83 -6.71 7.28
CA SER A 91 36.26 -6.97 6.99
C SER A 91 36.51 -7.79 5.73
N PHE A 92 35.57 -8.67 5.35
CA PHE A 92 35.70 -9.55 4.19
C PHE A 92 34.44 -9.48 3.33
N PRO A 93 34.55 -9.71 2.01
CA PRO A 93 33.38 -9.87 1.17
C PRO A 93 32.53 -11.07 1.64
N PRO A 94 31.21 -11.04 1.44
CA PRO A 94 30.35 -12.18 1.73
C PRO A 94 30.59 -13.32 0.75
N ASP A 95 30.38 -14.55 1.22
CA ASP A 95 30.14 -15.68 0.32
C ASP A 95 28.73 -15.55 -0.27
N LEU A 96 28.59 -15.91 -1.54
CA LEU A 96 27.37 -15.75 -2.33
C LEU A 96 26.80 -17.12 -2.67
N ILE A 97 25.55 -17.37 -2.28
CA ILE A 97 24.78 -18.53 -2.74
C ILE A 97 23.57 -17.99 -3.51
N LEU A 98 23.45 -18.39 -4.78
CA LEU A 98 22.27 -18.09 -5.58
C LEU A 98 21.41 -19.35 -5.71
N THR A 99 20.19 -19.26 -5.21
CA THR A 99 19.20 -20.35 -5.25
C THR A 99 18.08 -19.95 -6.21
N SER A 100 17.95 -20.63 -7.36
CA SER A 100 16.87 -20.37 -8.33
C SER A 100 15.52 -20.93 -7.87
N ILE A 101 14.44 -20.26 -8.28
CA ILE A 101 13.06 -20.64 -7.99
C ILE A 101 12.24 -20.63 -9.30
N PRO A 102 11.81 -21.81 -9.79
CA PRO A 102 12.17 -23.16 -9.34
C PRO A 102 13.65 -23.48 -9.60
N HIS A 103 14.16 -24.52 -8.93
CA HIS A 103 15.52 -25.03 -9.16
C HIS A 103 15.70 -25.44 -10.62
N ASP A 104 16.30 -24.56 -11.42
CA ASP A 104 16.64 -24.84 -12.80
C ASP A 104 18.14 -25.16 -12.89
N PRO A 105 18.54 -26.42 -13.15
CA PRO A 105 19.94 -26.80 -13.25
C PRO A 105 20.65 -26.19 -14.47
N ARG A 106 19.90 -25.60 -15.41
CA ARG A 106 20.45 -24.91 -16.58
C ARG A 106 20.86 -23.48 -16.27
N LEU A 107 20.40 -22.92 -15.15
CA LEU A 107 20.86 -21.60 -14.71
C LEU A 107 22.31 -21.71 -14.25
N GLN A 108 23.22 -21.26 -15.09
CA GLN A 108 24.63 -21.08 -14.73
C GLN A 108 24.89 -19.60 -14.47
N VAL A 109 25.53 -19.30 -13.35
CA VAL A 109 25.97 -17.95 -13.00
C VAL A 109 27.49 -17.95 -12.92
N SER A 110 28.13 -17.17 -13.78
CA SER A 110 29.58 -16.98 -13.73
C SER A 110 29.94 -16.06 -12.57
N LEU A 111 31.06 -16.35 -11.90
CA LEU A 111 31.65 -15.47 -10.89
C LEU A 111 32.00 -14.09 -11.49
N ASP A 112 32.30 -14.02 -12.79
CA ASP A 112 32.65 -12.77 -13.47
C ASP A 112 31.54 -11.71 -13.39
N LEU A 113 30.29 -12.12 -13.16
CA LEU A 113 29.14 -11.23 -13.00
C LEU A 113 29.27 -10.31 -11.78
N VAL A 114 29.81 -10.83 -10.68
CA VAL A 114 29.91 -10.15 -9.37
C VAL A 114 31.35 -9.89 -8.95
N LYS A 115 32.32 -10.43 -9.69
CA LYS A 115 33.76 -10.28 -9.47
C LYS A 115 34.20 -8.81 -9.32
N PRO A 116 33.73 -7.84 -10.13
CA PRO A 116 34.14 -6.44 -9.95
C PRO A 116 33.79 -5.89 -8.55
N GLN A 117 32.62 -6.25 -8.02
CA GLN A 117 32.16 -5.79 -6.72
C GLN A 117 32.87 -6.52 -5.57
N LEU A 118 33.16 -7.81 -5.73
CA LEU A 118 33.94 -8.59 -4.77
C LEU A 118 35.39 -8.10 -4.68
N LEU A 119 36.02 -7.78 -5.80
CA LEU A 119 37.39 -7.23 -5.84
C LEU A 119 37.46 -5.79 -5.31
N ALA A 120 36.40 -5.00 -5.51
CA ALA A 120 36.29 -3.65 -5.01
C ALA A 120 35.73 -3.58 -3.57
N TRP A 121 35.65 -4.73 -2.86
CA TRP A 121 35.00 -4.80 -1.56
C TRP A 121 35.60 -3.81 -0.57
N HIS A 122 34.75 -2.94 -0.05
CA HIS A 122 35.11 -2.01 1.02
C HIS A 122 33.94 -1.91 2.00
N PRO A 123 34.17 -2.03 3.33
CA PRO A 123 33.12 -2.02 4.34
C PRO A 123 32.25 -0.77 4.29
N ASP A 124 32.87 0.41 4.13
CA ASP A 124 32.15 1.68 4.00
C ASP A 124 31.27 1.78 2.74
N LYS A 125 31.47 0.90 1.75
CA LYS A 125 30.70 0.83 0.49
C LYS A 125 29.89 -0.45 0.37
N ALA A 126 29.76 -1.24 1.46
CA ALA A 126 29.12 -2.56 1.41
C ALA A 126 27.69 -2.50 0.85
N VAL A 127 26.90 -1.49 1.23
CA VAL A 127 25.52 -1.31 0.73
C VAL A 127 25.50 -1.07 -0.78
N ASP A 128 26.37 -0.20 -1.30
CA ASP A 128 26.46 0.10 -2.74
C ASP A 128 26.90 -1.11 -3.54
N LEU A 129 27.89 -1.84 -3.01
CA LEU A 129 28.43 -3.03 -3.67
C LEU A 129 27.44 -4.18 -3.65
N ILE A 130 26.70 -4.39 -2.55
CA ILE A 130 25.63 -5.39 -2.47
C ILE A 130 24.48 -5.05 -3.42
N ASP A 131 24.05 -3.78 -3.49
CA ASP A 131 23.05 -3.32 -4.46
C ASP A 131 23.52 -3.59 -5.90
N ALA A 132 24.78 -3.24 -6.21
CA ALA A 132 25.36 -3.49 -7.53
C ALA A 132 25.44 -5.00 -7.87
N MET A 133 25.83 -5.85 -6.91
CA MET A 133 25.83 -7.31 -7.10
C MET A 133 24.42 -7.83 -7.35
N ALA A 134 23.44 -7.44 -6.53
CA ALA A 134 22.05 -7.88 -6.69
C ALA A 134 21.47 -7.45 -8.04
N ARG A 135 21.77 -6.23 -8.51
CA ARG A 135 21.37 -5.74 -9.84
C ARG A 135 22.04 -6.50 -10.98
N ALA A 136 23.33 -6.83 -10.85
CA ALA A 136 24.03 -7.63 -11.85
C ALA A 136 23.41 -9.04 -11.96
N VAL A 137 23.14 -9.68 -10.82
CA VAL A 137 22.43 -10.98 -10.77
C VAL A 137 21.03 -10.87 -11.36
N GLN A 138 20.27 -9.83 -11.02
CA GLN A 138 18.94 -9.60 -11.58
C GLN A 138 18.97 -9.42 -13.10
N ALA A 139 19.93 -8.66 -13.63
CA ALA A 139 20.09 -8.48 -15.09
C ALA A 139 20.43 -9.79 -15.80
N HIS A 140 21.30 -10.61 -15.21
CA HIS A 140 21.62 -11.95 -15.73
C HIS A 140 20.40 -12.87 -15.74
N LEU A 141 19.64 -12.91 -14.63
CA LEU A 141 18.41 -13.68 -14.53
C LEU A 141 17.35 -13.22 -15.55
N ARG A 142 17.22 -11.91 -15.77
CA ARG A 142 16.33 -11.35 -16.80
C ARG A 142 16.72 -11.86 -18.20
N ALA A 143 18.01 -11.82 -18.55
CA ALA A 143 18.49 -12.36 -19.82
C ALA A 143 18.23 -13.87 -19.95
N TYR A 144 18.48 -14.63 -18.89
CA TYR A 144 18.21 -16.07 -18.84
C TYR A 144 16.74 -16.41 -19.08
N HIS A 145 15.84 -15.74 -18.36
CA HIS A 145 14.41 -15.98 -18.50
C HIS A 145 13.88 -15.52 -19.85
N ARG A 146 14.36 -14.38 -20.39
CA ARG A 146 14.03 -13.92 -21.74
C ARG A 146 14.40 -14.95 -22.80
N ALA A 147 15.63 -15.48 -22.76
CA ALA A 147 16.06 -16.55 -23.66
C ALA A 147 15.26 -17.85 -23.48
N SER A 148 14.74 -18.11 -22.27
CA SER A 148 13.87 -19.26 -22.00
C SER A 148 12.47 -19.07 -22.60
N VAL A 149 11.92 -17.86 -22.52
CA VAL A 149 10.65 -17.50 -23.18
C VAL A 149 10.80 -17.55 -24.70
N GLU A 150 11.89 -17.03 -25.27
CA GLU A 150 12.16 -17.09 -26.72
C GLU A 150 12.23 -18.53 -27.24
N ARG A 151 12.90 -19.43 -26.50
CA ARG A 151 12.93 -20.87 -26.83
C ARG A 151 11.54 -21.51 -26.76
N LEU A 152 10.73 -21.15 -25.77
CA LEU A 152 9.35 -21.64 -25.65
C LEU A 152 8.49 -21.15 -26.82
N VAL A 153 8.62 -19.87 -27.17
CA VAL A 153 7.91 -19.22 -28.27
C VAL A 153 8.26 -19.87 -29.62
N ALA A 154 9.55 -20.08 -29.89
CA ALA A 154 10.00 -20.78 -31.10
C ALA A 154 9.47 -22.23 -31.19
N GLY A 155 9.07 -22.80 -30.06
CA GLY A 155 8.53 -24.15 -29.93
C GLY A 155 7.02 -24.29 -30.15
N HIS A 156 6.35 -23.38 -30.88
CA HIS A 156 4.91 -23.37 -31.25
C HIS A 156 3.96 -22.64 -30.27
N ASN A 157 4.40 -21.56 -29.64
CA ASN A 157 3.52 -20.75 -28.78
C ASN A 157 3.20 -19.39 -29.40
N ASP A 158 2.40 -19.44 -30.48
CA ASP A 158 2.08 -18.27 -31.31
C ASP A 158 1.42 -17.16 -30.50
N ARG A 159 0.68 -17.50 -29.43
CA ARG A 159 0.00 -16.48 -28.63
C ARG A 159 0.96 -15.64 -27.79
N VAL A 160 1.90 -16.25 -27.07
CA VAL A 160 2.91 -15.51 -26.30
C VAL A 160 3.79 -14.71 -27.24
N ALA A 161 4.15 -15.28 -28.39
CA ALA A 161 4.92 -14.59 -29.43
C ALA A 161 4.20 -13.32 -29.91
N PHE A 162 2.92 -13.47 -30.23
CA PHE A 162 2.07 -12.38 -30.70
C PHE A 162 1.87 -11.30 -29.62
N ASP A 163 1.61 -11.70 -28.38
CA ASP A 163 1.44 -10.76 -27.26
C ASP A 163 2.73 -9.98 -26.98
N LEU A 164 3.90 -10.63 -26.99
CA LEU A 164 5.21 -9.97 -26.87
C LEU A 164 5.48 -8.99 -28.01
N ALA A 165 5.23 -9.41 -29.26
CA ALA A 165 5.46 -8.57 -30.43
C ALA A 165 4.55 -7.34 -30.44
N THR A 166 3.25 -7.52 -30.14
CA THR A 166 2.29 -6.42 -30.10
C THR A 166 2.54 -5.48 -28.92
N ALA A 167 2.88 -6.01 -27.74
CA ALA A 167 3.27 -5.21 -26.60
C ALA A 167 4.51 -4.35 -26.90
N ALA A 168 5.56 -4.92 -27.51
CA ALA A 168 6.77 -4.18 -27.85
C ALA A 168 6.52 -2.98 -28.79
N THR A 169 5.44 -3.02 -29.59
CA THR A 169 5.03 -1.91 -30.47
C THR A 169 4.11 -0.89 -29.80
N ALA A 170 3.63 -1.17 -28.57
CA ALA A 170 2.69 -0.31 -27.88
C ALA A 170 3.39 0.95 -27.36
N VAL A 171 2.98 2.11 -27.89
CA VAL A 171 3.51 3.44 -27.51
C VAL A 171 3.39 3.74 -26.01
N ALA A 172 2.47 3.06 -25.31
CA ALA A 172 2.23 3.25 -23.89
C ALA A 172 3.23 2.50 -22.98
N ILE A 173 4.07 1.61 -23.52
CA ILE A 173 5.06 0.88 -22.71
C ILE A 173 6.30 1.74 -22.51
N ASP A 174 6.68 1.91 -21.24
CA ASP A 174 7.82 2.70 -20.81
C ASP A 174 8.88 1.79 -20.19
N GLY A 175 9.81 1.36 -21.03
CA GLY A 175 10.91 0.47 -20.66
C GLY A 175 10.77 -0.95 -21.21
N ASP A 176 11.65 -1.82 -20.71
CA ASP A 176 11.70 -3.22 -21.13
C ASP A 176 10.56 -4.03 -20.53
N ILE A 177 9.97 -4.92 -21.33
CA ILE A 177 9.03 -5.93 -20.87
C ILE A 177 9.81 -7.02 -20.13
N ASP A 178 9.48 -7.22 -18.85
CA ASP A 178 10.03 -8.31 -18.06
C ASP A 178 9.25 -9.58 -18.36
N ALA A 179 9.90 -10.56 -19.00
CA ALA A 179 9.30 -11.84 -19.36
C ALA A 179 9.97 -12.98 -18.57
N VAL A 180 9.16 -13.77 -17.86
CA VAL A 180 9.64 -14.84 -16.98
C VAL A 180 8.92 -16.13 -17.31
N TYR A 181 9.69 -17.19 -17.57
CA TYR A 181 9.17 -18.54 -17.71
C TYR A 181 9.35 -19.34 -16.41
N PHE A 182 8.27 -19.97 -15.95
CA PHE A 182 8.25 -20.93 -14.85
C PHE A 182 7.86 -22.31 -15.40
N PRO A 183 8.76 -23.31 -15.34
CA PRO A 183 8.43 -24.68 -15.72
C PRO A 183 7.43 -25.32 -14.73
N PRO A 184 6.71 -26.40 -15.12
CA PRO A 184 5.76 -27.07 -14.24
C PRO A 184 6.50 -27.82 -13.12
N ALA A 185 5.95 -27.87 -11.91
CA ALA A 185 6.63 -28.45 -10.74
C ALA A 185 7.04 -29.92 -10.94
N SER A 186 6.29 -30.69 -11.74
CA SER A 186 6.56 -32.10 -12.05
C SER A 186 7.81 -32.33 -12.90
N SER A 187 8.35 -31.29 -13.54
CA SER A 187 9.61 -31.40 -14.31
C SER A 187 10.88 -31.37 -13.44
N ALA A 188 10.74 -31.05 -12.14
CA ALA A 188 11.86 -31.00 -11.20
C ALA A 188 12.19 -32.34 -10.51
N SER A 189 11.43 -33.42 -10.76
CA SER A 189 11.56 -34.69 -10.05
C SER A 189 11.79 -35.90 -10.97
N THR A 190 13.00 -36.05 -11.52
CA THR A 190 13.50 -37.35 -12.02
C THR A 190 14.85 -37.76 -11.41
N SER A 191 15.37 -37.03 -10.42
CA SER A 191 16.48 -37.51 -9.60
C SER A 191 16.05 -37.59 -8.14
N SER A 192 15.71 -38.79 -7.69
CA SER A 192 15.57 -39.10 -6.27
C SER A 192 16.87 -38.70 -5.54
N PRO A 193 16.84 -37.84 -4.51
CA PRO A 193 18.01 -37.68 -3.66
C PRO A 193 18.16 -38.96 -2.81
N PRO A 194 19.39 -39.40 -2.47
CA PRO A 194 19.57 -40.44 -1.48
C PRO A 194 19.01 -39.95 -0.14
N SER A 195 18.10 -40.74 0.42
CA SER A 195 17.45 -40.51 1.70
C SER A 195 18.49 -40.38 2.82
N ASN A 196 18.88 -39.15 3.16
CA ASN A 196 19.44 -38.75 4.45
C ASN A 196 19.70 -37.23 4.45
N ALA A 197 18.65 -36.44 4.69
CA ALA A 197 18.80 -35.07 5.17
C ALA A 197 17.56 -34.72 6.02
N LEU A 198 17.81 -34.26 7.24
CA LEU A 198 16.79 -33.88 8.21
C LEU A 198 15.78 -32.89 7.61
N ALA A 199 14.50 -33.20 7.80
CA ALA A 199 13.39 -32.30 7.51
C ALA A 199 13.48 -31.05 8.40
N ALA A 200 13.89 -29.93 7.82
CA ALA A 200 13.71 -28.61 8.39
C ALA A 200 12.51 -27.94 7.69
N THR A 201 11.40 -27.88 8.39
CA THR A 201 10.18 -27.19 7.97
C THR A 201 10.45 -25.69 7.88
N ALA A 202 10.58 -25.13 6.68
CA ALA A 202 10.69 -23.69 6.46
C ALA A 202 9.33 -23.00 6.76
N PRO A 203 9.30 -21.82 7.42
CA PRO A 203 8.07 -21.10 7.67
C PRO A 203 7.53 -20.47 6.37
N ARG A 204 6.26 -20.75 6.05
CA ARG A 204 5.52 -20.09 4.97
C ARG A 204 5.43 -18.58 5.25
N ALA A 205 5.89 -17.76 4.29
CA ALA A 205 5.72 -16.31 4.30
C ALA A 205 4.25 -15.90 4.04
N PRO A 206 3.78 -14.74 4.55
CA PRO A 206 2.38 -14.34 4.52
C PRO A 206 1.99 -13.62 3.22
N PHE A 207 2.28 -14.23 2.07
CA PHE A 207 1.80 -13.77 0.75
C PHE A 207 1.08 -14.92 0.04
N ASP A 208 -0.06 -15.31 0.59
CA ASP A 208 -1.02 -16.19 -0.10
C ASP A 208 -2.02 -15.32 -0.88
N MET A 209 -1.60 -14.86 -2.06
CA MET A 209 -2.57 -14.67 -3.15
C MET A 209 -2.82 -16.03 -3.77
N ASN A 210 -3.89 -16.70 -3.34
CA ASN A 210 -4.55 -17.83 -4.02
C ASN A 210 -3.63 -18.78 -4.81
N ARG A 211 -2.75 -19.49 -4.10
CA ARG A 211 -1.73 -20.39 -4.69
C ARG A 211 -2.21 -21.82 -5.01
N ASN A 212 -3.48 -22.14 -4.77
CA ASN A 212 -3.97 -23.53 -4.75
C ASN A 212 -4.28 -24.16 -6.13
N GLY A 213 -3.59 -23.80 -7.21
CA GLY A 213 -3.80 -24.48 -8.49
C GLY A 213 -2.82 -24.18 -9.63
N SER A 214 -1.80 -23.35 -9.43
CA SER A 214 -0.84 -23.00 -10.48
C SER A 214 0.40 -23.91 -10.52
N ASP A 215 0.68 -24.67 -9.46
CA ASP A 215 1.93 -25.44 -9.37
C ASP A 215 2.00 -26.61 -10.36
N GLU A 216 0.85 -27.02 -10.91
CA GLU A 216 0.77 -28.03 -11.97
C GLU A 216 1.02 -27.46 -13.37
N PHE A 217 0.94 -26.14 -13.56
CA PHE A 217 1.03 -25.49 -14.86
C PHE A 217 2.43 -24.90 -15.10
N ALA A 218 2.92 -25.02 -16.33
CA ALA A 218 3.95 -24.10 -16.79
C ALA A 218 3.34 -22.70 -16.92
N SER A 219 4.12 -21.64 -16.68
CA SER A 219 3.63 -20.28 -16.91
C SER A 219 4.66 -19.36 -17.55
N VAL A 220 4.18 -18.44 -18.37
CA VAL A 220 4.94 -17.28 -18.83
C VAL A 220 4.29 -16.05 -18.23
N SER A 221 5.07 -15.29 -17.47
CA SER A 221 4.65 -14.03 -16.84
C SER A 221 5.27 -12.87 -17.60
N LEU A 222 4.44 -11.97 -18.11
CA LEU A 222 4.85 -10.73 -18.77
C LEU A 222 4.49 -9.55 -17.88
N LEU A 223 5.48 -8.80 -17.42
CA LEU A 223 5.28 -7.54 -16.73
C LEU A 223 5.48 -6.37 -17.69
N LEU A 224 4.41 -5.65 -17.92
CA LEU A 224 4.28 -4.58 -18.92
C LEU A 224 4.24 -3.24 -18.18
N PRO A 225 5.35 -2.48 -18.19
CA PRO A 225 5.40 -1.16 -17.59
C PRO A 225 4.66 -0.15 -18.48
N LEU A 226 3.52 0.39 -18.03
CA LEU A 226 2.76 1.42 -18.74
C LEU A 226 3.06 2.81 -18.18
N SER A 227 3.23 3.77 -19.07
CA SER A 227 3.40 5.18 -18.71
C SER A 227 2.22 5.99 -19.20
N ILE A 228 1.37 6.41 -18.27
CA ILE A 228 0.14 7.11 -18.58
C ILE A 228 0.40 8.61 -18.53
N PRO A 229 0.31 9.34 -19.66
CA PRO A 229 0.51 10.77 -19.65
C PRO A 229 -0.57 11.46 -18.83
N LEU A 230 -0.15 12.32 -17.91
CA LEU A 230 -0.98 13.19 -17.11
C LEU A 230 -0.90 14.61 -17.68
N ASP A 231 -2.05 15.29 -17.76
CA ASP A 231 -2.03 16.70 -18.10
C ASP A 231 -1.46 17.54 -16.93
N PRO A 232 -0.82 18.69 -17.22
CA PRO A 232 -0.21 19.52 -16.19
C PRO A 232 -1.18 19.98 -15.08
N ALA A 233 -2.46 20.15 -15.44
CA ALA A 233 -3.50 20.55 -14.49
C ALA A 233 -3.79 19.44 -13.46
N THR A 234 -3.84 18.18 -13.91
CA THR A 234 -3.99 17.01 -13.04
C THR A 234 -2.77 16.86 -12.14
N VAL A 235 -1.55 16.99 -12.69
CA VAL A 235 -0.30 16.94 -11.91
C VAL A 235 -0.30 18.01 -10.81
N ALA A 236 -0.67 19.24 -11.15
CA ALA A 236 -0.75 20.34 -10.19
C ALA A 236 -1.82 20.09 -9.10
N SER A 237 -2.93 19.44 -9.44
CA SER A 237 -3.99 19.12 -8.50
C SER A 237 -3.67 17.96 -7.56
N LEU A 238 -2.82 17.03 -7.99
CA LEU A 238 -2.40 15.88 -7.19
C LEU A 238 -1.16 16.18 -6.35
N SER A 239 -0.40 17.22 -6.72
CA SER A 239 0.83 17.59 -6.02
C SER A 239 0.49 18.13 -4.63
N PRO A 240 1.13 17.61 -3.56
CA PRO A 240 0.97 18.22 -2.24
C PRO A 240 1.48 19.66 -2.28
N PRO A 241 0.91 20.58 -1.48
CA PRO A 241 1.45 21.94 -1.37
C PRO A 241 2.92 21.88 -0.94
N PRO A 242 3.79 22.78 -1.43
CA PRO A 242 5.20 22.79 -1.05
C PRO A 242 5.31 22.97 0.47
N SER A 243 5.69 21.91 1.18
CA SER A 243 5.89 21.95 2.61
C SER A 243 7.18 22.73 2.90
N SER A 244 7.05 23.88 3.57
CA SER A 244 8.19 24.73 3.98
C SER A 244 8.96 24.21 5.21
N SER A 245 8.81 22.94 5.59
CA SER A 245 9.61 22.34 6.66
C SER A 245 10.02 20.91 6.34
N SER A 246 11.33 20.71 6.32
CA SER A 246 12.01 19.44 6.14
C SER A 246 11.71 18.49 7.31
N SER A 247 10.97 17.42 7.06
CA SER A 247 11.00 16.18 7.86
C SER A 247 10.61 14.99 6.97
N PRO A 248 11.53 14.03 6.70
CA PRO A 248 11.39 13.08 5.58
C PRO A 248 10.67 11.77 5.95
N THR A 249 9.87 11.72 7.02
CA THR A 249 9.33 10.44 7.52
C THR A 249 7.94 10.09 7.02
N ASN A 250 7.18 11.02 6.44
CA ASN A 250 5.89 10.73 5.79
C ASN A 250 5.74 11.40 4.41
N ALA A 251 6.78 12.10 3.95
CA ALA A 251 6.82 12.62 2.59
C ALA A 251 7.21 11.48 1.64
N ILE A 252 6.22 10.69 1.22
CA ILE A 252 6.19 10.24 -0.18
C ILE A 252 5.92 11.52 -0.98
N GLY A 253 6.94 12.38 -1.05
CA GLY A 253 7.01 13.47 -2.00
C GLY A 253 7.28 12.85 -3.35
N SER A 254 6.25 12.18 -3.87
CA SER A 254 6.18 11.79 -5.26
C SER A 254 6.28 13.10 -6.03
N CYS A 255 7.44 13.38 -6.60
CA CYS A 255 7.53 14.26 -7.74
C CYS A 255 6.59 13.66 -8.77
N ILE A 256 5.36 14.18 -8.83
CA ILE A 256 4.37 13.70 -9.78
C ILE A 256 4.95 14.04 -11.15
N SER A 257 5.58 13.03 -11.75
CA SER A 257 6.04 13.05 -13.12
C SER A 257 4.83 13.36 -14.00
N THR A 258 5.07 13.95 -15.17
CA THR A 258 4.03 14.08 -16.20
C THR A 258 3.50 12.72 -16.66
N HIS A 259 4.04 11.62 -16.14
CA HIS A 259 3.62 10.26 -16.40
C HIS A 259 3.31 9.52 -15.10
N LEU A 260 2.16 8.87 -15.06
CA LEU A 260 1.79 7.92 -14.02
C LEU A 260 2.23 6.51 -14.43
N PRO A 261 3.17 5.88 -13.69
CA PRO A 261 3.46 4.47 -13.89
C PRO A 261 2.30 3.55 -13.50
N VAL A 262 1.98 2.58 -14.35
CA VAL A 262 1.05 1.46 -14.09
C VAL A 262 1.64 0.16 -14.61
N ALA A 263 1.68 -0.90 -13.79
CA ALA A 263 2.22 -2.18 -14.21
C ALA A 263 1.08 -3.14 -14.48
N VAL A 264 1.15 -3.85 -15.60
CA VAL A 264 0.22 -4.92 -15.95
C VAL A 264 0.99 -6.22 -16.00
N LEU A 265 0.66 -7.16 -15.12
CA LEU A 265 1.17 -8.53 -15.18
C LEU A 265 0.18 -9.39 -15.93
N VAL A 266 0.65 -10.05 -16.99
CA VAL A 266 -0.10 -11.03 -17.77
C VAL A 266 0.56 -12.40 -17.58
N ASP A 267 -0.17 -13.35 -17.02
CA ASP A 267 0.27 -14.72 -16.80
C ASP A 267 -0.41 -15.65 -17.79
N HIS A 268 0.36 -16.17 -18.75
CA HIS A 268 -0.05 -17.25 -19.65
C HIS A 268 0.19 -18.59 -18.98
N LEU A 269 -0.85 -19.39 -18.79
CA LEU A 269 -0.79 -20.70 -18.13
C LEU A 269 -0.87 -21.82 -19.15
N PHE A 270 0.02 -22.80 -19.03
CA PHE A 270 0.16 -23.94 -19.92
C PHE A 270 -0.02 -25.24 -19.14
N PRO A 271 -0.92 -26.14 -19.59
CA PRO A 271 -1.16 -27.39 -18.91
C PRO A 271 0.08 -28.29 -19.01
N PRO A 272 0.38 -29.08 -17.97
CA PRO A 272 1.62 -29.87 -17.89
C PRO A 272 1.75 -30.88 -19.02
N HIS A 273 0.61 -31.39 -19.52
CA HIS A 273 0.56 -32.43 -20.56
C HIS A 273 0.48 -31.87 -21.99
N ALA A 274 0.29 -30.57 -22.17
CA ALA A 274 0.22 -29.93 -23.47
C ALA A 274 0.83 -28.51 -23.42
N PRO A 275 2.15 -28.39 -23.25
CA PRO A 275 2.82 -27.09 -23.05
C PRO A 275 2.72 -26.14 -24.27
N ALA A 276 2.31 -26.66 -25.43
CA ALA A 276 2.05 -25.87 -26.63
C ALA A 276 0.62 -25.28 -26.67
N THR A 277 -0.29 -25.69 -25.77
CA THR A 277 -1.67 -25.21 -25.74
C THR A 277 -1.87 -24.27 -24.56
N LEU A 278 -2.25 -23.02 -24.82
CA LEU A 278 -2.58 -22.06 -23.79
C LEU A 278 -3.86 -22.48 -23.07
N ALA A 279 -3.80 -22.73 -21.76
CA ALA A 279 -4.97 -23.12 -20.97
C ALA A 279 -5.75 -21.90 -20.47
N ASP A 280 -5.03 -20.88 -19.98
CA ASP A 280 -5.64 -19.70 -19.37
C ASP A 280 -4.70 -18.50 -19.47
N VAL A 281 -5.27 -17.29 -19.41
CA VAL A 281 -4.52 -16.04 -19.30
C VAL A 281 -5.09 -15.25 -18.15
N ARG A 282 -4.24 -14.95 -17.16
CA ARG A 282 -4.62 -14.15 -15.99
C ARG A 282 -3.96 -12.79 -16.07
N VAL A 283 -4.68 -11.75 -15.67
CA VAL A 283 -4.15 -10.39 -15.65
C VAL A 283 -4.30 -9.80 -14.27
N SER A 284 -3.23 -9.17 -13.79
CA SER A 284 -3.24 -8.36 -12.57
C SER A 284 -2.60 -6.99 -12.83
N HIS A 285 -2.97 -6.02 -12.01
CA HIS A 285 -2.60 -4.63 -12.19
C HIS A 285 -1.97 -4.11 -10.90
N TRP A 286 -0.87 -3.39 -11.02
CA TRP A 286 -0.25 -2.69 -9.90
C TRP A 286 -0.23 -1.19 -10.16
N LEU A 287 -0.76 -0.46 -9.19
CA LEU A 287 -0.78 0.99 -9.15
C LEU A 287 0.22 1.39 -8.05
N PRO A 288 1.36 2.01 -8.42
CA PRO A 288 2.48 2.24 -7.49
C PRO A 288 2.15 3.24 -6.38
N GLU A 289 1.18 4.11 -6.62
CA GLU A 289 0.80 5.16 -5.69
C GLU A 289 -0.36 4.71 -4.78
N PRO A 290 -0.20 4.73 -3.45
CA PRO A 290 -1.22 4.30 -2.49
C PRO A 290 -2.55 5.06 -2.64
N TRP A 291 -2.50 6.31 -3.10
CA TRP A 291 -3.71 7.10 -3.36
C TRP A 291 -4.48 6.58 -4.58
N VAL A 292 -3.80 6.07 -5.60
CA VAL A 292 -4.40 5.41 -6.77
C VAL A 292 -4.99 4.05 -6.38
N ALA A 293 -4.31 3.30 -5.50
CA ALA A 293 -4.79 2.02 -4.99
C ALA A 293 -6.12 2.15 -4.22
N ARG A 294 -6.29 3.20 -3.40
CA ARG A 294 -7.58 3.49 -2.70
C ARG A 294 -8.76 3.69 -3.65
N LEU A 295 -8.50 4.11 -4.89
CA LEU A 295 -9.52 4.26 -5.93
C LEU A 295 -9.76 2.98 -6.71
N ALA A 296 -8.74 2.14 -6.86
CA ALA A 296 -8.91 0.81 -7.46
C ALA A 296 -9.90 -0.03 -6.63
N ASP A 297 -9.81 0.06 -5.30
CA ASP A 297 -10.67 -0.70 -4.39
C ASP A 297 -12.15 -0.25 -4.40
N THR A 298 -12.45 0.98 -4.87
CA THR A 298 -13.81 1.56 -4.73
C THR A 298 -14.41 2.12 -6.02
N ALA A 299 -13.63 2.38 -7.06
CA ALA A 299 -14.08 3.13 -8.23
C ALA A 299 -13.57 2.66 -9.60
N VAL A 300 -12.48 1.89 -9.68
CA VAL A 300 -11.87 1.49 -10.97
C VAL A 300 -12.08 0.01 -11.22
N LYS A 301 -12.99 -0.32 -12.15
CA LYS A 301 -13.10 -1.68 -12.69
C LYS A 301 -12.22 -1.78 -13.92
N PHE A 302 -11.16 -2.58 -13.84
CA PHE A 302 -10.35 -2.89 -15.01
C PHE A 302 -11.15 -3.74 -16.01
N PRO A 303 -10.95 -3.53 -17.32
CA PRO A 303 -11.57 -4.38 -18.32
C PRO A 303 -11.10 -5.83 -18.15
N THR A 304 -11.91 -6.80 -18.58
CA THR A 304 -11.48 -8.19 -18.67
C THR A 304 -10.66 -8.39 -19.95
N TYR A 305 -9.53 -9.08 -19.86
CA TYR A 305 -8.73 -9.39 -21.04
C TYR A 305 -9.31 -10.59 -21.80
N ALA A 306 -10.02 -10.33 -22.89
CA ALA A 306 -10.52 -11.35 -23.79
C ALA A 306 -9.41 -11.80 -24.77
N TYR A 307 -8.41 -12.51 -24.26
CA TYR A 307 -7.21 -12.88 -25.02
C TYR A 307 -7.50 -13.67 -26.32
N GLN A 308 -8.65 -14.35 -26.42
CA GLN A 308 -9.03 -15.09 -27.64
C GLN A 308 -9.49 -14.17 -28.79
N SER A 309 -10.01 -12.99 -28.48
CA SER A 309 -10.66 -12.11 -29.45
C SER A 309 -10.04 -10.71 -29.56
N ALA A 310 -9.14 -10.34 -28.64
CA ALA A 310 -8.46 -9.05 -28.64
C ALA A 310 -6.95 -9.21 -28.51
N PRO A 311 -6.14 -8.38 -29.20
CA PRO A 311 -4.71 -8.32 -29.00
C PRO A 311 -4.37 -7.64 -27.66
N LEU A 312 -3.21 -7.98 -27.09
CA LEU A 312 -2.77 -7.41 -25.81
C LEU A 312 -2.68 -5.88 -25.86
N VAL A 313 -2.22 -5.31 -26.97
CA VAL A 313 -2.08 -3.85 -27.13
C VAL A 313 -3.40 -3.09 -26.96
N ASP A 314 -4.51 -3.62 -27.47
CA ASP A 314 -5.84 -2.99 -27.34
C ASP A 314 -6.34 -3.04 -25.89
N TYR A 315 -6.04 -4.14 -25.20
CA TYR A 315 -6.30 -4.27 -23.78
C TYR A 315 -5.49 -3.26 -22.96
N LEU A 316 -4.19 -3.12 -23.23
CA LEU A 316 -3.33 -2.15 -22.56
C LEU A 316 -3.79 -0.70 -22.81
N ALA A 317 -4.21 -0.38 -24.03
CA ALA A 317 -4.80 0.92 -24.35
C ALA A 317 -6.08 1.19 -23.54
N SER A 318 -6.92 0.17 -23.38
CA SER A 318 -8.15 0.24 -22.57
C SER A 318 -7.84 0.47 -21.08
N VAL A 319 -6.85 -0.25 -20.53
CA VAL A 319 -6.36 -0.06 -19.16
C VAL A 319 -5.83 1.36 -18.97
N ALA A 320 -4.99 1.85 -19.88
CA ALA A 320 -4.45 3.21 -19.84
C ALA A 320 -5.56 4.27 -19.86
N GLN A 321 -6.60 4.08 -20.69
CA GLN A 321 -7.76 4.97 -20.74
C GLN A 321 -8.56 4.97 -19.43
N VAL A 322 -8.79 3.79 -18.85
CA VAL A 322 -9.54 3.64 -17.58
C VAL A 322 -8.79 4.32 -16.44
N VAL A 323 -7.49 4.08 -16.31
CA VAL A 323 -6.67 4.73 -15.28
C VAL A 323 -6.59 6.23 -15.52
N GLY A 324 -6.37 6.68 -16.76
CA GLY A 324 -6.34 8.11 -17.09
C GLY A 324 -7.65 8.82 -16.72
N LYS A 325 -8.81 8.19 -16.95
CA LYS A 325 -10.11 8.72 -16.49
C LYS A 325 -10.21 8.75 -14.97
N ALA A 326 -9.81 7.69 -14.29
CA ALA A 326 -9.86 7.62 -12.83
C ALA A 326 -9.02 8.74 -12.20
N VAL A 327 -7.80 8.93 -12.69
CA VAL A 327 -6.89 9.98 -12.21
C VAL A 327 -7.49 11.38 -12.41
N LYS A 328 -8.12 11.64 -13.56
CA LYS A 328 -8.83 12.92 -13.80
C LYS A 328 -9.98 13.15 -12.83
N VAL A 329 -10.78 12.12 -12.53
CA VAL A 329 -11.85 12.20 -11.53
C VAL A 329 -11.27 12.59 -10.17
N VAL A 330 -10.13 12.01 -9.79
CA VAL A 330 -9.49 12.25 -8.50
C VAL A 330 -8.92 13.65 -8.40
N ALA A 331 -8.21 14.08 -9.43
CA ALA A 331 -7.71 15.45 -9.52
C ALA A 331 -8.88 16.44 -9.44
N SER A 332 -9.95 16.22 -10.20
CA SER A 332 -11.13 17.10 -10.15
C SER A 332 -11.79 17.13 -8.76
N SER A 333 -11.86 15.98 -8.09
CA SER A 333 -12.41 15.85 -6.75
C SER A 333 -11.53 16.54 -5.70
N GLY A 334 -10.22 16.32 -5.75
CA GLY A 334 -9.24 16.99 -4.90
C GLY A 334 -9.25 18.51 -5.09
N ALA A 335 -9.29 18.99 -6.33
CA ALA A 335 -9.43 20.41 -6.64
C ALA A 335 -10.74 21.00 -6.11
N ALA A 336 -11.87 20.29 -6.27
CA ALA A 336 -13.16 20.71 -5.75
C ALA A 336 -13.17 20.76 -4.22
N ARG A 337 -12.60 19.75 -3.54
CA ARG A 337 -12.42 19.75 -2.08
C ARG A 337 -11.54 20.91 -1.62
N LYS A 338 -10.39 21.11 -2.27
CA LYS A 338 -9.49 22.23 -1.96
C LYS A 338 -10.21 23.57 -2.07
N ASP A 339 -10.93 23.80 -3.18
CA ASP A 339 -11.66 25.05 -3.39
C ASP A 339 -12.76 25.27 -2.33
N ILE A 340 -13.59 24.25 -2.07
CA ILE A 340 -14.69 24.38 -1.11
C ILE A 340 -14.19 24.51 0.33
N VAL A 341 -13.21 23.71 0.75
CA VAL A 341 -12.63 23.75 2.10
C VAL A 341 -11.92 25.08 2.33
N SER A 342 -11.14 25.57 1.36
CA SER A 342 -10.46 26.87 1.49
C SER A 342 -11.46 28.03 1.62
N LYS A 343 -12.56 28.00 0.88
CA LYS A 343 -13.61 29.02 0.97
C LYS A 343 -14.42 28.92 2.26
N LEU A 344 -14.75 27.71 2.72
CA LEU A 344 -15.44 27.50 4.00
C LEU A 344 -14.55 27.88 5.19
N ALA A 345 -13.27 27.51 5.17
CA ALA A 345 -12.30 27.91 6.18
C ALA A 345 -12.21 29.45 6.29
N ARG A 346 -12.24 30.16 5.16
CA ARG A 346 -12.33 31.63 5.16
C ARG A 346 -13.68 32.13 5.68
N ALA A 347 -14.78 31.49 5.32
CA ALA A 347 -16.12 31.88 5.76
C ALA A 347 -16.38 31.63 7.25
N PHE A 348 -15.63 30.71 7.86
CA PHE A 348 -15.63 30.39 9.28
C PHE A 348 -14.34 30.85 9.98
N ALA A 349 -13.60 31.83 9.44
CA ALA A 349 -12.27 32.20 9.94
C ALA A 349 -12.25 32.54 11.44
N GLU A 350 -13.33 33.09 11.98
CA GLU A 350 -13.47 33.47 13.40
C GLU A 350 -13.67 32.28 14.33
N CYS A 351 -14.09 31.13 13.80
CA CYS A 351 -14.43 29.96 14.59
C CYS A 351 -13.87 28.65 14.02
N LEU A 352 -12.88 28.76 13.12
CA LEU A 352 -12.15 27.65 12.54
C LEU A 352 -11.22 27.03 13.60
N ILE A 353 -11.34 25.73 13.80
CA ILE A 353 -10.43 24.97 14.69
C ILE A 353 -9.32 24.35 13.86
N GLU A 354 -9.69 23.59 12.83
CA GLU A 354 -8.75 22.83 12.03
C GLU A 354 -9.30 22.64 10.60
N ALA A 355 -8.40 22.67 9.62
CA ALA A 355 -8.68 22.27 8.25
C ALA A 355 -7.58 21.33 7.78
N ASP A 356 -7.95 20.20 7.18
CA ASP A 356 -6.98 19.32 6.55
C ASP A 356 -6.42 19.98 5.28
N THR A 357 -5.16 20.44 5.36
CA THR A 357 -4.49 21.10 4.23
C THR A 357 -3.81 20.11 3.28
N GLN A 358 -3.81 18.81 3.58
CA GLN A 358 -3.18 17.77 2.76
C GLN A 358 -4.19 17.15 1.80
N THR A 359 -5.32 16.65 2.31
CA THR A 359 -6.33 15.97 1.47
C THR A 359 -7.63 16.75 1.32
N TYR A 360 -7.77 17.84 2.09
CA TYR A 360 -8.99 18.64 2.17
C TYR A 360 -10.22 17.78 2.47
N SER A 361 -10.02 16.70 3.24
CA SER A 361 -11.07 15.74 3.58
C SER A 361 -11.91 16.20 4.76
N THR A 362 -11.39 17.09 5.60
CA THR A 362 -12.06 17.53 6.83
C THR A 362 -11.92 19.02 7.10
N LEU A 363 -12.95 19.58 7.72
CA LEU A 363 -12.99 20.95 8.24
C LEU A 363 -13.72 20.93 9.59
N ALA A 364 -13.06 21.34 10.65
CA ALA A 364 -13.63 21.44 11.99
C ALA A 364 -13.80 22.91 12.41
N VAL A 365 -15.00 23.26 12.84
CA VAL A 365 -15.37 24.60 13.29
C VAL A 365 -16.09 24.54 14.63
N LEU A 366 -15.90 25.54 15.47
CA LEU A 366 -16.65 25.74 16.71
C LEU A 366 -17.84 26.64 16.41
N ILE A 367 -19.05 26.29 16.83
CA ILE A 367 -20.23 27.10 16.57
C ILE A 367 -20.86 27.44 17.91
N ASP A 368 -20.98 28.74 18.18
CA ASP A 368 -21.81 29.23 19.26
C ASP A 368 -23.23 29.43 18.73
N PRO A 369 -24.21 28.61 19.16
CA PRO A 369 -25.57 28.67 18.66
C PRO A 369 -26.37 29.86 19.20
N SER A 370 -25.75 30.82 19.89
CA SER A 370 -26.47 31.92 20.54
C SER A 370 -27.24 32.76 19.52
N PRO A 371 -28.57 32.89 19.66
CA PRO A 371 -29.34 33.76 18.80
C PRO A 371 -28.97 35.21 19.12
N SER A 372 -28.71 35.99 18.07
CA SER A 372 -28.43 37.42 18.10
C SER A 372 -29.58 38.30 18.63
N SER A 373 -30.52 37.77 19.41
CA SER A 373 -31.62 38.51 20.02
C SER A 373 -32.31 37.74 21.14
N SER A 374 -31.76 37.75 22.36
CA SER A 374 -32.53 38.03 23.59
C SER A 374 -31.72 37.70 24.84
N SER A 375 -31.71 38.65 25.75
CA SER A 375 -31.11 38.67 27.08
C SER A 375 -31.69 37.60 28.01
N SER A 376 -31.07 36.42 28.06
CA SER A 376 -30.98 35.63 29.28
C SER A 376 -29.74 34.75 29.16
N ALA A 377 -28.78 34.96 30.07
CA ALA A 377 -27.53 34.20 30.15
C ALA A 377 -27.79 32.75 30.62
N SER A 378 -28.53 31.97 29.84
CA SER A 378 -28.58 30.52 29.98
C SER A 378 -27.40 29.93 29.22
N ASP A 379 -26.61 29.11 29.91
CA ASP A 379 -25.43 28.39 29.43
C ASP A 379 -25.53 27.96 27.96
N THR A 380 -25.01 28.79 27.05
CA THR A 380 -24.88 28.44 25.64
C THR A 380 -23.57 27.69 25.51
N HIS A 381 -23.70 26.39 25.26
CA HIS A 381 -22.54 25.53 25.07
C HIS A 381 -22.10 25.54 23.61
N PRO A 382 -20.79 25.72 23.32
CA PRO A 382 -20.28 25.65 21.95
C PRO A 382 -20.43 24.24 21.39
N VAL A 383 -20.74 24.16 20.10
CA VAL A 383 -20.85 22.91 19.33
C VAL A 383 -19.61 22.76 18.45
N LEU A 384 -18.93 21.63 18.56
CA LEU A 384 -17.91 21.24 17.59
C LEU A 384 -18.61 20.64 16.37
N ALA A 385 -18.51 21.31 15.23
CA ALA A 385 -19.01 20.84 13.95
C ALA A 385 -17.85 20.42 13.05
N THR A 386 -17.83 19.15 12.65
CA THR A 386 -16.84 18.59 11.73
C THR A 386 -17.51 18.22 10.42
N LEU A 387 -17.13 18.92 9.35
CA LEU A 387 -17.48 18.57 7.98
C LEU A 387 -16.47 17.55 7.45
N VAL A 388 -16.96 16.45 6.90
CA VAL A 388 -16.18 15.41 6.24
C VAL A 388 -16.58 15.36 4.77
N PHE A 389 -15.62 15.59 3.88
CA PHE A 389 -15.78 15.58 2.44
C PHE A 389 -15.37 14.23 1.87
N PRO A 390 -16.25 13.53 1.12
CA PRO A 390 -15.95 12.21 0.58
C PRO A 390 -14.92 12.27 -0.56
N ASP A 391 -14.30 11.12 -0.84
CA ASP A 391 -13.34 10.97 -1.94
C ASP A 391 -13.93 11.29 -3.31
N ARG A 392 -15.25 11.11 -3.48
CA ARG A 392 -16.01 11.41 -4.69
C ARG A 392 -16.69 12.78 -4.68
N PHE A 393 -16.32 13.70 -3.80
CA PHE A 393 -16.86 15.06 -3.82
C PHE A 393 -16.60 15.74 -5.18
N PRO A 394 -17.56 16.49 -5.76
CA PRO A 394 -18.90 16.83 -5.26
C PRO A 394 -20.01 15.85 -5.68
N ALA A 395 -19.68 14.71 -6.28
CA ALA A 395 -20.69 13.72 -6.66
C ALA A 395 -21.45 13.20 -5.42
N ASP A 396 -20.70 12.88 -4.37
CA ASP A 396 -21.24 12.46 -3.07
C ASP A 396 -21.33 13.64 -2.08
N PRO A 397 -22.38 13.69 -1.23
CA PRO A 397 -22.56 14.76 -0.25
C PRO A 397 -21.51 14.73 0.87
N PRO A 398 -21.12 15.89 1.42
CA PRO A 398 -20.37 15.95 2.67
C PRO A 398 -21.23 15.44 3.84
N VAL A 399 -20.55 14.98 4.88
CA VAL A 399 -21.14 14.54 6.14
C VAL A 399 -20.83 15.57 7.21
N LEU A 400 -21.82 15.94 8.01
CA LEU A 400 -21.64 16.81 9.17
C LEU A 400 -21.75 15.97 10.44
N ILE A 401 -20.72 16.07 11.29
CA ILE A 401 -20.65 15.45 12.60
C ILE A 401 -20.67 16.57 13.63
N LEU A 402 -21.69 16.59 14.48
CA LEU A 402 -21.84 17.54 15.58
C LEU A 402 -21.51 16.86 16.90
N ARG A 403 -20.72 17.54 17.73
CA ARG A 403 -20.33 17.11 19.08
C ARG A 403 -20.51 18.27 20.05
N ALA A 404 -21.00 17.98 21.25
CA ALA A 404 -21.16 18.95 22.33
C ALA A 404 -20.20 18.59 23.47
N PRO A 405 -18.98 19.16 23.52
CA PRO A 405 -17.93 18.74 24.45
C PRO A 405 -18.31 18.87 25.93
N THR A 406 -19.22 19.78 26.24
CA THR A 406 -19.65 20.12 27.61
C THR A 406 -20.87 19.33 28.07
N LEU A 407 -21.61 18.70 27.17
CA LEU A 407 -22.78 17.90 27.50
C LEU A 407 -22.35 16.44 27.68
N SER A 408 -22.07 16.04 28.92
CA SER A 408 -21.82 14.62 29.21
C SER A 408 -23.15 13.88 29.27
N THR A 409 -23.33 12.85 28.43
CA THR A 409 -24.42 11.88 28.67
C THR A 409 -24.02 11.00 29.86
N ALA A 410 -24.75 11.08 30.97
CA ALA A 410 -24.66 10.06 32.00
C ALA A 410 -25.20 8.76 31.40
N ALA A 411 -24.35 7.75 31.23
CA ALA A 411 -24.80 6.42 30.86
C ALA A 411 -25.80 5.94 31.93
N SER A 412 -27.07 5.84 31.57
CA SER A 412 -28.11 5.30 32.44
C SER A 412 -27.91 3.80 32.58
N THR A 413 -27.17 3.40 33.61
CA THR A 413 -27.15 2.02 34.08
C THR A 413 -28.56 1.64 34.54
N PRO A 414 -29.17 0.56 34.05
CA PRO A 414 -30.47 0.13 34.56
C PRO A 414 -30.30 -0.39 35.99
N THR A 415 -30.85 0.33 36.96
CA THR A 415 -30.95 -0.12 38.35
C THR A 415 -32.01 -1.21 38.46
N SER A 416 -31.59 -2.47 38.35
CA SER A 416 -32.36 -3.60 38.86
C SER A 416 -32.15 -3.71 40.38
N SER A 417 -33.19 -3.34 41.12
CA SER A 417 -33.33 -3.60 42.55
C SER A 417 -33.43 -5.10 42.83
N THR A 418 -32.51 -5.66 43.63
CA THR A 418 -32.82 -6.76 44.55
C THR A 418 -31.82 -6.81 45.71
N SER A 419 -32.29 -7.37 46.81
CA SER A 419 -31.95 -7.13 48.20
C SER A 419 -30.80 -7.95 48.82
N SER A 420 -30.42 -7.49 50.02
CA SER A 420 -29.97 -8.23 51.21
C SER A 420 -28.55 -8.81 51.29
N GLY A 421 -27.89 -8.58 52.43
CA GLY A 421 -26.81 -9.42 52.94
C GLY A 421 -25.65 -8.66 53.59
N SER A 422 -25.75 -8.47 54.91
CA SER A 422 -24.69 -7.94 55.78
C SER A 422 -23.41 -8.76 55.73
N SER A 423 -22.24 -8.12 55.62
CA SER A 423 -21.05 -8.48 56.39
C SER A 423 -20.00 -7.38 56.37
N SER A 424 -19.36 -7.22 57.52
CA SER A 424 -18.31 -6.29 57.88
C SER A 424 -17.01 -6.52 57.11
N GLY A 425 -16.43 -5.45 56.57
CA GLY A 425 -15.06 -5.46 56.07
C GLY A 425 -14.71 -4.10 55.45
N SER A 426 -13.83 -3.34 56.10
CA SER A 426 -13.29 -2.08 55.57
C SER A 426 -12.65 -2.28 54.19
N PRO A 427 -12.85 -1.35 53.24
CA PRO A 427 -11.92 -1.17 52.15
C PRO A 427 -11.30 0.23 52.10
N ALA A 428 -10.06 0.24 51.64
CA ALA A 428 -9.17 1.36 51.33
C ALA A 428 -9.81 2.41 50.40
N PRO A 429 -9.27 3.65 50.34
CA PRO A 429 -9.79 4.69 49.45
C PRO A 429 -9.70 4.25 47.99
N ALA A 430 -10.87 4.05 47.37
CA ALA A 430 -10.97 3.72 45.96
C ALA A 430 -10.45 4.89 45.11
N SER A 431 -9.51 4.59 44.22
CA SER A 431 -9.11 5.49 43.15
C SER A 431 -10.34 5.83 42.29
N PRO A 432 -10.53 7.09 41.84
CA PRO A 432 -11.65 7.43 40.99
C PRO A 432 -11.54 6.69 39.66
N VAL A 433 -12.38 5.67 39.48
CA VAL A 433 -12.63 5.07 38.17
C VAL A 433 -13.21 6.17 37.30
N THR A 434 -12.41 6.68 36.38
CA THR A 434 -12.85 7.65 35.39
C THR A 434 -13.78 6.90 34.43
N VAL A 435 -15.08 6.94 34.72
CA VAL A 435 -16.09 6.46 33.78
C VAL A 435 -15.92 7.29 32.51
N ALA A 436 -15.56 6.64 31.40
CA ALA A 436 -15.46 7.26 30.10
C ALA A 436 -16.83 7.86 29.76
N ARG A 437 -16.96 9.18 29.91
CA ARG A 437 -18.15 9.94 29.57
C ARG A 437 -18.25 10.00 28.05
N SER A 438 -19.34 9.48 27.48
CA SER A 438 -19.59 9.59 26.05
C SER A 438 -20.01 11.02 25.71
N VAL A 439 -19.31 11.63 24.77
CA VAL A 439 -19.73 12.91 24.17
C VAL A 439 -20.88 12.60 23.20
N PRO A 440 -22.04 13.27 23.32
CA PRO A 440 -23.15 13.08 22.40
C PRO A 440 -22.70 13.50 20.99
N GLU A 441 -22.89 12.58 20.04
CA GLU A 441 -22.52 12.75 18.64
C GLU A 441 -23.76 12.65 17.75
N TYR A 442 -23.90 13.57 16.81
CA TYR A 442 -24.96 13.55 15.80
C TYR A 442 -24.36 13.65 14.41
N THR A 443 -24.69 12.70 13.55
CA THR A 443 -24.23 12.67 12.16
C THR A 443 -25.39 12.91 11.21
N THR A 444 -25.22 13.84 10.28
CA THR A 444 -26.25 14.17 9.27
C THR A 444 -25.64 14.43 7.90
N ARG A 445 -26.48 14.35 6.86
CA ARG A 445 -26.15 14.64 5.46
C ARG A 445 -27.17 15.61 4.87
N PRO A 446 -26.80 16.46 3.91
CA PRO A 446 -27.74 17.35 3.25
C PRO A 446 -28.82 16.56 2.50
N LYS A 447 -30.10 16.79 2.83
CA LYS A 447 -31.25 16.04 2.25
C LYS A 447 -31.45 16.26 0.74
N MET A 448 -30.99 17.39 0.20
CA MET A 448 -31.15 17.75 -1.23
C MET A 448 -29.82 18.09 -1.90
N TRP A 449 -28.82 17.21 -1.74
CA TRP A 449 -27.47 17.45 -2.26
C TRP A 449 -27.41 17.75 -3.77
N SER A 450 -28.23 17.08 -4.57
CA SER A 450 -28.31 17.30 -6.03
C SER A 450 -28.70 18.73 -6.40
N VAL A 451 -29.55 19.37 -5.59
CA VAL A 451 -29.97 20.76 -5.75
C VAL A 451 -28.92 21.71 -5.17
N LEU A 452 -28.37 21.37 -4.00
CA LEU A 452 -27.34 22.18 -3.33
C LEU A 452 -26.08 22.33 -4.18
N ARG A 453 -25.63 21.24 -4.83
CA ARG A 453 -24.46 21.22 -5.72
C ARG A 453 -24.68 21.92 -7.07
N GLY A 454 -25.93 22.16 -7.46
CA GLY A 454 -26.28 22.90 -8.67
C GLY A 454 -26.16 24.40 -8.41
N GLY A 455 -25.06 25.02 -8.85
CA GLY A 455 -24.81 26.45 -8.69
C GLY A 455 -23.32 26.80 -8.76
N ALA A 456 -23.00 28.10 -8.74
CA ALA A 456 -21.61 28.55 -8.63
C ALA A 456 -21.02 28.20 -7.25
N ASN A 457 -19.71 27.97 -7.16
CA ASN A 457 -19.07 27.57 -5.90
C ASN A 457 -19.31 28.56 -4.74
N ALA A 458 -19.51 29.86 -5.02
CA ALA A 458 -19.85 30.85 -4.00
C ALA A 458 -21.22 30.59 -3.34
N GLU A 459 -22.23 30.18 -4.13
CA GLU A 459 -23.55 29.82 -3.61
C GLU A 459 -23.48 28.54 -2.78
N LEU A 460 -22.71 27.55 -3.24
CA LEU A 460 -22.51 26.30 -2.50
C LEU A 460 -21.88 26.54 -1.12
N VAL A 461 -20.90 27.44 -1.02
CA VAL A 461 -20.28 27.83 0.26
C VAL A 461 -21.32 28.47 1.18
N GLY A 462 -22.11 29.41 0.68
CA GLY A 462 -23.17 30.07 1.45
C GLY A 462 -24.22 29.08 1.98
N ARG A 463 -24.67 28.16 1.11
CA ARG A 463 -25.64 27.11 1.47
C ARG A 463 -25.08 26.12 2.48
N LEU A 464 -23.82 25.68 2.33
CA LEU A 464 -23.17 24.78 3.28
C LEU A 464 -22.95 25.46 4.63
N LYS A 465 -22.52 26.73 4.65
CA LYS A 465 -22.39 27.51 5.89
C LYS A 465 -23.74 27.63 6.61
N GLY A 466 -24.80 28.00 5.88
CA GLY A 466 -26.16 28.09 6.42
C GLY A 466 -26.64 26.76 7.01
N TRP A 467 -26.49 25.67 6.25
CA TRP A 467 -26.86 24.32 6.68
C TRP A 467 -26.14 23.89 7.96
N VAL A 468 -24.83 24.13 8.07
CA VAL A 468 -24.04 23.79 9.24
C VAL A 468 -24.51 24.53 10.50
N VAL A 469 -24.77 25.84 10.38
CA VAL A 469 -25.27 26.67 11.48
C VAL A 469 -26.69 26.26 11.89
N GLU A 470 -27.56 26.01 10.92
CA GLU A 470 -28.95 25.57 11.15
C GLU A 470 -29.00 24.21 11.87
N GLU A 471 -28.23 23.22 11.41
CA GLU A 471 -28.17 21.90 12.05
C GLU A 471 -27.56 21.97 13.45
N ALA A 472 -26.53 22.80 13.66
CA ALA A 472 -25.93 23.00 14.97
C ALA A 472 -26.92 23.61 15.98
N GLY A 473 -27.63 24.67 15.59
CA GLY A 473 -28.66 25.30 16.41
C GLY A 473 -29.84 24.36 16.68
N GLY A 474 -30.35 23.68 15.65
CA GLY A 474 -31.46 22.74 15.77
C GLY A 474 -31.11 21.48 16.57
N TRP A 475 -29.86 21.01 16.51
CA TRP A 475 -29.39 19.93 17.37
C TRP A 475 -29.28 20.36 18.83
N MET A 476 -28.69 21.52 19.11
CA MET A 476 -28.60 22.04 20.48
C MET A 476 -29.97 22.29 21.12
N ALA A 477 -30.95 22.81 20.37
CA ALA A 477 -32.31 22.94 20.85
C ALA A 477 -32.95 21.58 21.25
N ARG A 478 -32.59 20.49 20.56
CA ARG A 478 -33.07 19.13 20.87
C ARG A 478 -32.35 18.50 22.06
N VAL A 479 -31.08 18.82 22.29
CA VAL A 479 -30.29 18.26 23.39
C VAL A 479 -30.49 19.06 24.68
N GLY A 480 -30.58 20.40 24.60
CA GLY A 480 -30.78 21.28 25.76
C GLY A 480 -32.22 21.40 26.26
N GLY A 481 -33.20 20.96 25.46
CA GLY A 481 -34.61 20.90 25.86
C GLY A 481 -35.03 19.62 26.60
N LYS A 482 -34.07 18.78 27.02
CA LYS A 482 -34.29 17.53 27.74
C LYS A 482 -33.86 17.60 29.20
#